data_AF-Q988J8-F1
#
_entry.id   AF-Q988J8-F1
#
_cell.length_a   1.000
_cell.length_b   1.000
_cell.length_c   1.000
_cell.angle_alpha   90.00
_cell.angle_beta   90.00
_cell.angle_gamma   90.00
#
_symmetry.space_group_name_H-M   'P 1'
#
loop_
_entity.id
_entity.type
_entity.pdbx_description
1 polymer ?
#
loop_
_entity_poly.entity_id
_entity_poly.type
_entity_poly.pdbx_seq_one_letter_code
_entity_poly.pdbx_strand_id
1 'polypeptide(L)' 'MAAVRPSFATLEGRRVGRDVRFLKRYVSEAKKYAVIQYLGEINDGATEIAGQWFVPGHSSGSFTMTRSKIISAAGA' A
#
# COMPACT_ATOMS: atom_id res chain seq x y z
N MET A 1 21.34 2.63 -17.93
CA MET A 1 20.60 3.62 -17.12
C MET A 1 20.60 3.16 -15.67
N ALA A 2 21.05 3.99 -14.73
CA ALA A 2 20.96 3.67 -13.30
C ALA A 2 19.50 3.75 -12.83
N ALA A 3 19.03 2.75 -12.08
CA ALA A 3 17.72 2.78 -11.46
C ALA A 3 17.71 3.86 -10.37
N VAL A 4 16.92 4.93 -10.56
CA VAL A 4 16.68 5.89 -9.47
C VAL A 4 15.90 5.16 -8.38
N ARG A 5 16.49 5.10 -7.18
CA ARG A 5 15.86 4.50 -6.02
C ARG A 5 14.85 5.50 -5.47
N PRO A 6 13.59 5.12 -5.23
CA PRO A 6 12.66 6.01 -4.54
C PRO A 6 13.20 6.31 -3.14
N SER A 7 13.27 7.60 -2.80
CA SER A 7 13.86 8.09 -1.54
C SER A 7 12.92 7.81 -0.38
N PHE A 8 11.61 7.99 -0.59
CA PHE A 8 10.56 7.66 0.36
C PHE A 8 9.23 7.45 -0.37
N ALA A 9 8.21 6.97 0.34
CA ALA A 9 6.88 6.81 -0.22
C ALA A 9 5.79 7.16 0.79
N THR A 10 4.78 7.90 0.33
CA THR A 10 3.63 8.30 1.13
C THR A 10 2.43 7.41 0.86
N LEU A 11 1.61 7.18 1.89
CA LEU A 11 0.33 6.50 1.81
C LEU A 11 -0.77 7.46 2.27
N GLU A 12 -1.81 7.62 1.46
CA GLU A 12 -2.97 8.43 1.79
C GLU A 12 -4.24 7.69 1.37
N GLY A 13 -5.23 7.61 2.25
CA GLY A 13 -6.44 6.87 1.93
C GLY A 13 -7.48 6.90 3.05
N ARG A 14 -8.55 6.13 2.83
CA ARG A 14 -9.67 6.01 3.74
C ARG A 14 -10.12 4.57 3.86
N ARG A 15 -10.62 4.23 5.05
CA ARG A 15 -11.39 3.04 5.33
C ARG A 15 -12.85 3.40 5.62
N VAL A 16 -13.79 2.67 5.06
CA VAL A 16 -15.22 2.75 5.39
C VAL A 16 -15.72 1.32 5.58
N GLY A 17 -16.04 0.94 6.82
CA GLY A 17 -16.35 -0.46 7.13
C GLY A 17 -15.16 -1.38 6.77
N ARG A 18 -15.41 -2.37 5.92
CA ARG A 18 -14.38 -3.29 5.40
C ARG A 18 -13.70 -2.75 4.13
N ASP A 19 -14.28 -1.76 3.46
CA ASP A 19 -13.69 -1.17 2.27
C ASP A 19 -12.48 -0.29 2.61
N VAL A 20 -11.38 -0.51 1.90
CA VAL A 20 -10.13 0.25 2.04
C VAL A 20 -9.71 0.76 0.67
N ARG A 21 -9.46 2.07 0.58
CA ARG A 21 -8.94 2.72 -0.62
C ARG A 21 -7.76 3.60 -0.25
N PHE A 22 -6.64 3.44 -0.92
CA PHE A 22 -5.48 4.31 -0.68
C PHE A 22 -4.59 4.47 -1.92
N LEU A 23 -3.82 5.55 -1.91
CA LEU A 23 -2.82 5.89 -2.91
C LEU A 23 -1.43 5.71 -2.29
N LYS A 24 -0.58 4.95 -2.97
CA LYS A 24 0.86 4.91 -2.71
C LYS A 24 1.55 5.82 -3.72
N ARG A 25 2.25 6.84 -3.24
CA ARG A 25 3.06 7.73 -4.08
C ARG A 25 4.52 7.56 -3.70
N TYR A 26 5.34 7.18 -4.67
CA TYR A 26 6.80 7.13 -4.50
C TYR A 26 7.38 8.50 -4.85
N VAL A 27 8.19 9.07 -3.95
CA VAL A 27 8.84 10.36 -4.17
C VAL A 27 10.33 10.13 -4.36
N SER A 28 10.87 10.67 -5.45
CA SER A 28 12.30 10.76 -5.68
C SER A 28 12.65 12.16 -6.19
N GLU A 29 13.94 12.50 -6.18
CA GLU A 29 14.48 13.77 -6.67
C GLU A 29 14.03 14.11 -8.11
N ALA A 30 13.74 13.09 -8.93
CA ALA A 30 13.28 13.26 -10.30
C ALA A 30 11.76 13.47 -10.44
N LYS A 31 10.98 13.47 -9.35
CA LYS A 31 9.48 13.56 -9.33
C LYS A 31 8.76 12.60 -10.29
N LYS A 32 9.42 11.51 -10.71
CA LYS A 32 9.00 10.67 -11.84
C LYS A 32 8.25 9.39 -11.45
N TYR A 33 7.91 9.18 -10.18
CA TYR A 33 7.42 7.87 -9.75
C TYR A 33 5.92 7.79 -9.51
N ALA A 34 5.43 6.59 -9.86
CA ALA A 34 4.05 6.22 -10.07
C ALA A 34 3.15 6.46 -8.85
N VAL A 35 1.94 6.93 -9.14
CA VAL A 35 0.80 6.83 -8.23
C VAL A 35 0.20 5.45 -8.44
N ILE A 36 0.26 4.62 -7.39
CA ILE A 36 -0.40 3.33 -7.38
C ILE A 36 -1.67 3.47 -6.57
N GLN A 37 -2.80 3.17 -7.20
CA GLN A 37 -4.10 3.13 -6.55
C GLN A 37 -4.34 1.72 -6.00
N TYR A 38 -4.87 1.60 -4.79
CA TYR A 38 -5.23 0.34 -4.17
C TYR A 38 -6.70 0.38 -3.76
N LEU A 39 -7.43 -0.66 -4.14
CA LEU A 39 -8.81 -0.93 -3.72
C LEU A 39 -8.82 -2.32 -3.11
N GLY A 40 -9.21 -2.43 -1.85
CA GLY A 40 -9.26 -3.71 -1.18
C GLY A 40 -10.29 -3.75 -0.06
N GLU A 41 -10.42 -4.94 0.51
CA GLU A 41 -11.38 -5.24 1.56
C GLU A 41 -10.66 -5.93 2.72
N ILE A 42 -11.01 -5.53 3.94
CA ILE A 42 -10.53 -6.17 5.17
C ILE A 42 -11.34 -7.43 5.44
N ASN A 43 -10.66 -8.53 5.80
CA ASN A 43 -11.32 -9.76 6.22
C ASN A 43 -12.01 -9.63 7.59
N ASP A 44 -12.87 -10.59 7.94
CA ASP A 44 -13.61 -10.57 9.22
C ASP A 44 -12.69 -10.55 10.46
N GLY A 45 -11.51 -11.15 10.35
CA GLY A 45 -10.51 -11.17 11.42
C GLY A 45 -9.74 -9.85 11.59
N ALA A 46 -9.92 -8.86 10.71
CA ALA A 46 -9.12 -7.64 10.63
C ALA A 46 -7.59 -7.91 10.57
N THR A 47 -7.19 -9.05 10.03
CA THR A 47 -5.80 -9.50 9.89
C THR A 47 -5.27 -9.36 8.48
N GLU A 48 -6.14 -9.18 7.50
CA GLU A 48 -5.77 -9.16 6.09
C GLU A 48 -6.57 -8.11 5.32
N ILE A 49 -5.93 -7.49 4.34
CA ILE A 49 -6.57 -6.72 3.27
C ILE A 49 -6.25 -7.41 1.95
N ALA A 50 -7.27 -7.75 1.17
CA ALA A 50 -7.10 -8.32 -0.17
C ALA A 50 -7.77 -7.41 -1.21
N GLY A 51 -7.23 -7.35 -2.43
CA GLY A 51 -7.81 -6.51 -3.46
C GLY A 51 -7.00 -6.39 -4.73
N GLN A 52 -7.18 -5.26 -5.40
CA GLN A 52 -6.52 -4.93 -6.66
C GLN A 52 -5.72 -3.63 -6.53
N TRP A 53 -4.58 -3.59 -7.20
CA TRP A 53 -3.79 -2.38 -7.41
C TRP A 53 -3.77 -1.99 -8.87
N PHE A 54 -3.61 -0.70 -9.13
CA PHE A 54 -3.65 -0.12 -10.46
C PHE A 54 -2.62 0.99 -10.57
N VAL A 55 -1.78 0.92 -11.60
CA VAL A 55 -0.95 2.02 -12.09
C VAL A 55 -1.62 2.52 -13.38
N PRO A 56 -2.25 3.72 -13.36
CA PRO A 56 -2.99 4.23 -14.51
C PRO A 56 -2.17 4.19 -15.80
N GLY A 57 -2.73 3.57 -16.84
CA GLY A 57 -2.11 3.45 -18.16
C GLY A 57 -0.92 2.49 -18.26
N HIS A 58 -0.64 1.70 -17.21
CA HIS A 58 0.54 0.82 -17.20
C HIS A 58 0.21 -0.62 -16.83
N SER A 59 -0.20 -0.87 -15.59
CA SER A 59 -0.38 -2.24 -15.10
C SER A 59 -1.35 -2.30 -13.92
N SER A 60 -1.90 -3.48 -13.68
CA SER A 60 -2.76 -3.77 -12.54
C SER A 60 -2.54 -5.21 -12.08
N GLY A 61 -2.98 -5.53 -10.87
CA GLY A 61 -2.93 -6.90 -10.36
C GLY A 61 -3.55 -7.05 -8.98
N SER A 62 -3.60 -8.29 -8.51
CA SER A 62 -4.04 -8.59 -7.14
C SER A 62 -2.99 -8.22 -6.11
N PHE A 63 -3.43 -7.97 -4.88
CA PHE A 63 -2.56 -7.88 -3.71
C PHE A 63 -3.23 -8.47 -2.47
N THR A 64 -2.37 -8.82 -1.52
CA THR A 64 -2.75 -9.15 -0.15
C THR A 64 -1.80 -8.42 0.81
N MET A 65 -2.33 -7.81 1.87
CA MET A 65 -1.57 -7.22 2.96
C MET A 65 -1.96 -7.88 4.27
N THR A 66 -1.00 -8.49 4.94
CA THR A 66 -1.21 -9.10 6.25
C THR A 66 -0.78 -8.12 7.35
N ARG A 67 -1.61 -7.99 8.38
CA ARG A 67 -1.28 -7.21 9.57
C ARG A 67 -0.17 -7.93 10.33
N SER A 68 0.96 -7.25 10.53
CA SER A 68 1.99 -7.78 11.42
C SER A 68 1.44 -7.90 12.84
N LYS A 69 1.66 -9.05 13.48
CA LYS A 69 1.53 -9.15 14.92
C LYS A 69 2.68 -8.35 15.49
N ILE A 70 2.40 -7.17 16.06
CA ILE A 70 3.37 -6.54 16.95
C ILE A 70 3.52 -7.53 18.10
N ILE A 71 4.65 -8.25 18.13
CA ILE A 71 5.09 -8.84 19.39
C ILE A 71 5.45 -7.61 20.23
N SER A 72 4.53 -7.19 21.10
CA SER A 72 4.91 -6.28 22.17
C SER A 72 6.02 -7.00 22.92
N ALA A 73 7.24 -6.45 22.92
CA ALA A 73 8.24 -6.87 23.88
C ALA A 73 7.65 -6.52 25.26
N ALA A 74 7.05 -7.52 25.90
CA ALA A 74 6.70 -7.44 27.30
C ALA A 74 8.00 -7.58 28.09
N GLY A 75 8.35 -6.52 28.83
CA GLY A 75 9.26 -6.59 29.97
C GLY A 75 10.76 -6.49 29.66
N ALA A 76 11.34 -5.33 29.99
CA ALA A 76 12.57 -5.22 30.76
C ALA A 76 12.49 -3.93 31.57
#